data_AF-A0A3D0SYV1-F1
#
_entry.id   AF-A0A3D0SYV1-F1
#
_cell.length_a   1.000
_cell.length_b   1.000
_cell.length_c   1.000
_cell.angle_alpha   90.00
_cell.angle_beta   90.00
_cell.angle_gamma   90.00
#
_symmetry.space_group_name_H-M   'P 1'
#
loop_
_entity.id
_entity.type
_entity.pdbx_description
1 polymer ?
#
loop_
_entity_poly.entity_id
_entity_poly.type
_entity_poly.pdbx_seq_one_letter_code
_entity_poly.pdbx_strand_id
1 'polypeptide(L)'
;IQQQDLVPFANLIARQKIDAMMPAHVRFAAIDDKPAGFSPYWLQTILRGKLGFDGVIFSDDLSMEGAAVAGTYPERAEQALAAGCDMVLACNNTAGALAILNGLPNTLEPSHRLSRLSGWQLSATAEQTYQQACEVWQRYES
;
A
#
# COMPACT_ATOMS: atom_id res chain seq x y z
N ILE A 1 16.76 9.48 -11.35
CA ILE A 1 15.96 8.30 -10.94
C ILE A 1 16.79 7.02 -10.88
N GLN A 2 17.02 6.27 -11.97
CA GLN A 2 17.65 4.93 -11.85
C GLN A 2 19.09 4.94 -11.31
N GLN A 3 19.90 5.94 -11.69
CA GLN A 3 21.30 6.03 -11.28
C GLN A 3 21.53 6.88 -10.02
N GLN A 4 20.48 7.41 -9.40
CA GLN A 4 20.59 8.31 -8.24
C GLN A 4 19.59 7.90 -7.16
N ASP A 5 18.30 8.16 -7.38
CA ASP A 5 17.23 7.96 -6.38
C ASP A 5 16.94 6.49 -6.06
N LEU A 6 17.09 5.58 -7.02
CA LEU A 6 16.83 4.13 -6.79
C LEU A 6 17.99 3.40 -6.12
N VAL A 7 19.20 3.96 -6.15
CA VAL A 7 20.42 3.33 -5.60
C VAL A 7 20.28 2.95 -4.11
N PRO A 8 19.81 3.83 -3.21
CA PRO A 8 19.62 3.45 -1.80
C PRO A 8 18.62 2.31 -1.64
N PHE A 9 17.49 2.34 -2.36
CA PHE A 9 16.48 1.29 -2.30
C PHE A 9 17.02 -0.04 -2.82
N ALA A 10 17.67 -0.04 -3.99
CA ALA A 10 18.27 -1.24 -4.57
C ALA A 10 19.27 -1.90 -3.61
N ASN A 11 20.14 -1.10 -2.97
CA ASN A 11 21.11 -1.62 -2.01
C ASN A 11 20.46 -2.21 -0.76
N LEU A 12 19.42 -1.57 -0.23
CA LEU A 12 18.74 -2.03 0.99
C LEU A 12 17.86 -3.27 0.72
N ILE A 13 17.21 -3.33 -0.45
CA ILE A 13 16.46 -4.50 -0.91
C ILE A 13 17.40 -5.69 -1.11
N ALA A 14 18.54 -5.48 -1.79
CA ALA A 14 19.53 -6.55 -2.01
C ALA A 14 20.11 -7.11 -0.71
N ARG A 15 20.20 -6.28 0.34
CA ARG A 15 20.64 -6.68 1.69
C ARG A 15 19.50 -7.23 2.57
N GLN A 16 18.28 -7.31 2.05
CA GLN A 16 17.09 -7.75 2.78
C GLN A 16 16.89 -6.98 4.09
N LYS A 17 17.03 -5.65 4.04
CA LYS A 17 16.90 -4.75 5.20
C LYS A 17 15.60 -3.95 5.22
N ILE A 18 14.69 -4.23 4.30
CA ILE A 18 13.41 -3.52 4.18
C ILE A 18 12.29 -4.56 4.16
N ASP A 19 11.45 -4.53 5.18
CA ASP A 19 10.27 -5.40 5.29
C ASP A 19 9.05 -4.81 4.56
N ALA A 20 8.99 -3.48 4.45
CA ALA A 20 7.94 -2.78 3.75
C ALA A 20 8.37 -1.46 3.10
N MET A 21 7.67 -1.06 2.04
CA MET A 21 7.89 0.18 1.30
C MET A 21 6.58 0.90 1.01
N MET A 22 6.64 2.24 0.94
CA MET A 22 5.54 3.10 0.52
C MET A 22 5.97 3.87 -0.74
N PRO A 23 5.23 3.79 -1.85
CA PRO A 23 5.52 4.51 -3.07
C PRO A 23 5.26 6.01 -2.87
N ALA A 24 6.02 6.85 -3.58
CA ALA A 24 5.79 8.29 -3.56
C ALA A 24 4.60 8.70 -4.45
N HIS A 25 3.92 9.79 -4.09
CA HIS A 25 2.90 10.44 -4.94
C HIS A 25 3.50 11.21 -6.13
N VAL A 26 4.44 10.61 -6.85
CA VAL A 26 5.17 11.25 -7.94
C VAL A 26 4.84 10.54 -9.25
N ARG A 27 4.51 11.33 -10.27
CA ARG A 27 4.37 10.87 -11.65
C ARG A 27 5.71 11.01 -12.37
N PHE A 28 6.18 9.92 -12.95
CA PHE A 28 7.37 9.89 -13.78
C PHE A 28 6.98 9.72 -15.24
N ALA A 29 6.48 10.78 -15.87
CA ALA A 29 5.89 10.77 -17.21
C ALA A 29 6.82 10.21 -18.32
N ALA A 30 8.13 10.20 -18.10
CA ALA A 30 9.08 9.55 -19.01
C ALA A 30 9.03 8.01 -18.98
N ILE A 31 8.33 7.43 -18.00
CA ILE A 31 8.28 5.99 -17.71
C ILE A 31 6.84 5.49 -17.63
N ASP A 32 5.99 6.17 -16.85
CA ASP A 32 4.56 5.87 -16.73
C ASP A 32 3.80 7.16 -16.41
N ASP A 33 2.64 7.35 -17.04
CA ASP A 33 1.76 8.49 -16.82
C ASP A 33 0.97 8.38 -15.50
N LYS A 34 0.95 7.20 -14.88
CA LYS A 34 0.38 7.00 -13.55
C LYS A 34 1.38 7.36 -12.45
N PRO A 35 0.90 7.85 -11.29
CA PRO A 35 1.74 7.95 -10.10
C PRO A 35 2.31 6.57 -9.72
N ALA A 36 3.48 6.55 -9.09
CA ALA A 36 4.18 5.31 -8.79
C ALA A 36 3.33 4.29 -8.01
N GLY A 37 2.47 4.74 -7.09
CA GLY A 37 1.58 3.87 -6.32
C GLY A 37 0.40 3.25 -7.10
N PHE A 38 0.08 3.75 -8.29
CA PHE A 38 -0.98 3.23 -9.16
C PHE A 38 -0.44 2.62 -10.45
N SER A 39 0.89 2.49 -10.58
CA SER A 39 1.55 1.96 -11.76
C SER A 39 1.99 0.51 -11.54
N PRO A 40 1.38 -0.46 -12.24
CA PRO A 40 1.85 -1.84 -12.25
C PRO A 40 3.29 -1.96 -12.77
N TYR A 41 3.71 -1.06 -13.68
CA TYR A 41 5.07 -1.06 -14.19
C TYR A 41 6.08 -0.74 -13.09
N TRP A 42 5.83 0.29 -12.27
CA TRP A 42 6.71 0.63 -11.15
C TRP A 42 6.73 -0.46 -10.07
N LEU A 43 5.55 -0.93 -9.63
CA LEU A 43 5.47 -1.86 -8.51
C LEU A 43 5.86 -3.29 -8.92
N GLN A 44 5.31 -3.82 -10.01
CA GLN A 44 5.55 -5.21 -10.41
C GLN A 44 6.81 -5.35 -11.26
N THR A 45 6.97 -4.53 -12.31
CA THR A 45 8.09 -4.70 -13.25
C THR A 45 9.41 -4.21 -12.67
N ILE A 46 9.44 -2.99 -12.10
CA ILE A 46 10.68 -2.42 -11.56
C ILE A 46 10.96 -2.94 -10.14
N LEU A 47 10.04 -2.72 -9.20
CA LEU A 47 10.30 -2.99 -7.79
C LEU A 47 10.36 -4.50 -7.48
N ARG A 48 9.32 -5.27 -7.83
CA ARG A 48 9.34 -6.73 -7.61
C ARG A 48 10.22 -7.47 -8.63
N GLY A 49 10.14 -7.11 -9.91
CA GLY A 49 10.86 -7.78 -10.98
C GLY A 49 12.36 -7.45 -11.00
N LYS A 50 12.73 -6.20 -11.26
CA LYS A 50 14.15 -5.80 -11.43
C LYS A 50 14.90 -5.68 -10.10
N LEU A 51 14.28 -5.12 -9.06
CA LEU A 51 14.93 -4.93 -7.76
C LEU A 51 14.77 -6.12 -6.82
N GLY A 52 13.86 -7.06 -7.13
CA GLY A 52 13.67 -8.28 -6.33
C GLY A 52 13.00 -8.02 -4.97
N PHE A 53 12.22 -6.96 -4.83
CA PHE A 53 11.54 -6.66 -3.57
C PHE A 53 10.38 -7.62 -3.30
N ASP A 54 10.43 -8.31 -2.17
CA ASP A 54 9.41 -9.28 -1.74
C ASP A 54 8.76 -8.92 -0.39
N GLY A 55 9.00 -7.69 0.07
CA GLY A 55 8.31 -7.14 1.24
C GLY A 55 6.92 -6.62 0.92
N VAL A 56 6.30 -5.99 1.93
CA VAL A 56 4.97 -5.38 1.84
C VAL A 56 5.04 -4.04 1.12
N ILE A 57 4.11 -3.78 0.20
CA ILE A 57 3.93 -2.48 -0.43
C ILE A 57 2.68 -1.83 0.15
N PHE A 58 2.82 -0.70 0.84
CA PHE A 58 1.70 0.15 1.22
C PHE A 58 1.27 1.02 0.04
N SER A 59 0.01 1.40 -0.05
CA SER A 59 -0.38 2.52 -0.90
C SER A 59 0.08 3.83 -0.25
N ASP A 60 0.15 4.88 -1.05
CA ASP A 60 0.14 6.22 -0.50
C ASP A 60 -1.25 6.57 0.07
N ASP A 61 -1.37 7.68 0.79
CA ASP A 61 -2.62 8.12 1.39
C ASP A 61 -3.68 8.45 0.33
N LEU A 62 -4.69 7.58 0.22
CA LEU A 62 -5.81 7.75 -0.69
C LEU A 62 -6.72 8.92 -0.32
N SER A 63 -6.58 9.47 0.90
CA SER A 63 -7.33 10.61 1.39
C SER A 63 -6.86 11.95 0.82
N MET A 64 -5.62 12.01 0.31
CA MET A 64 -5.07 13.25 -0.21
C MET A 64 -5.80 13.71 -1.47
N GLU A 65 -6.06 15.02 -1.58
CA GLU A 65 -6.66 15.64 -2.78
C GLU A 65 -5.88 15.30 -4.05
N GLY A 66 -4.58 15.03 -3.95
CA GLY A 66 -3.73 14.58 -5.06
C GLY A 66 -4.12 13.22 -5.65
N ALA A 67 -4.82 12.37 -4.91
CA ALA A 67 -5.37 11.11 -5.40
C ALA A 67 -6.78 11.27 -6.02
N ALA A 68 -7.37 12.48 -5.94
CA ALA A 68 -8.73 12.75 -6.41
C ALA A 68 -8.96 12.48 -7.91
N VAL A 69 -7.88 12.49 -8.68
CA VAL A 69 -7.89 12.26 -10.12
C VAL A 69 -8.20 10.79 -10.48
N ALA A 70 -8.10 9.86 -9.54
CA ALA A 70 -8.25 8.42 -9.78
C ALA A 70 -9.66 7.86 -9.48
N GLY A 71 -10.65 8.71 -9.19
CA GLY A 71 -12.05 8.32 -9.00
C GLY A 71 -12.51 8.33 -7.55
N THR A 72 -13.50 7.52 -7.21
CA THR A 72 -14.02 7.33 -5.85
C THR A 72 -13.01 6.60 -4.96
N TYR A 73 -13.20 6.66 -3.64
CA TYR A 73 -12.32 5.99 -2.68
C TYR A 73 -12.16 4.47 -2.92
N PRO A 74 -13.24 3.69 -3.16
CA PRO A 74 -13.12 2.27 -3.50
C PRO A 74 -12.34 2.03 -4.79
N GLU A 75 -12.62 2.79 -5.87
CA GLU A 75 -11.92 2.64 -7.14
C GLU A 75 -10.42 2.91 -7.01
N ARG A 76 -10.02 3.88 -6.17
CA ARG A 76 -8.60 4.13 -5.86
C ARG A 76 -7.98 2.95 -5.12
N ALA A 77 -8.69 2.38 -4.14
CA ALA A 77 -8.21 1.22 -3.42
C ALA A 77 -8.03 0.02 -4.36
N GLU A 78 -9.01 -0.24 -5.22
CA GLU A 78 -8.92 -1.28 -6.25
C GLU A 78 -7.74 -1.06 -7.21
N GLN A 79 -7.53 0.17 -7.68
CA GLN A 79 -6.42 0.49 -8.56
C GLN A 79 -5.06 0.31 -7.87
N ALA A 80 -4.92 0.71 -6.60
CA ALA A 80 -3.68 0.53 -5.84
C ALA A 80 -3.40 -0.96 -5.61
N LEU A 81 -4.41 -1.74 -5.21
CA LEU A 81 -4.29 -3.19 -5.04
C LEU A 81 -3.95 -3.88 -6.38
N ALA A 82 -4.63 -3.51 -7.47
CA ALA A 82 -4.36 -4.03 -8.80
C ALA A 82 -2.97 -3.65 -9.33
N ALA A 83 -2.43 -2.49 -8.93
CA ALA A 83 -1.07 -2.09 -9.25
C ALA A 83 -0.02 -2.94 -8.51
N GLY A 84 -0.36 -3.49 -7.34
CA GLY A 84 0.53 -4.36 -6.58
C GLY A 84 0.75 -3.98 -5.12
N CYS A 85 0.01 -3.01 -4.60
CA CYS A 85 -0.02 -2.73 -3.18
C CYS A 85 -0.62 -3.92 -2.42
N ASP A 86 -0.05 -4.23 -1.26
CA ASP A 86 -0.50 -5.27 -0.34
C ASP A 86 -1.45 -4.71 0.73
N MET A 87 -1.37 -3.40 1.01
CA MET A 87 -2.23 -2.70 1.98
C MET A 87 -2.51 -1.27 1.50
N VAL A 88 -3.74 -0.82 1.72
CA VAL A 88 -4.20 0.52 1.33
C VAL A 88 -4.33 1.42 2.55
N LEU A 89 -3.87 2.67 2.44
CA LEU A 89 -3.93 3.68 3.50
C LEU A 89 -4.99 4.73 3.16
N ALA A 90 -5.92 4.96 4.11
CA ALA A 90 -6.89 6.05 4.07
C ALA A 90 -6.80 6.81 5.39
N CYS A 91 -5.97 7.85 5.42
CA CYS A 91 -5.71 8.62 6.63
C CYS A 91 -6.74 9.75 6.77
N ASN A 92 -7.01 10.23 8.00
CA ASN A 92 -7.77 11.46 8.26
C ASN A 92 -9.17 11.58 7.62
N ASN A 93 -9.74 10.49 7.09
CA ASN A 93 -11.06 10.46 6.47
C ASN A 93 -11.76 9.12 6.75
N THR A 94 -12.48 9.07 7.88
CA THR A 94 -13.26 7.89 8.29
C THR A 94 -14.34 7.52 7.28
N ALA A 95 -14.99 8.50 6.65
CA ALA A 95 -16.01 8.23 5.64
C ALA A 95 -15.40 7.58 4.39
N GLY A 96 -14.21 8.01 3.96
CA GLY A 96 -13.45 7.39 2.87
C GLY A 96 -13.01 5.96 3.21
N ALA A 97 -12.52 5.72 4.43
CA ALA A 97 -12.15 4.39 4.90
C ALA A 97 -13.36 3.44 4.93
N LEU A 98 -14.51 3.91 5.43
CA LEU A 98 -15.77 3.14 5.39
C LEU A 98 -16.24 2.87 3.97
N ALA A 99 -16.10 3.84 3.06
CA ALA A 99 -16.44 3.63 1.65
C ALA A 99 -15.58 2.54 1.04
N ILE A 100 -14.26 2.52 1.30
CA ILE A 100 -13.34 1.47 0.84
C ILE A 100 -13.76 0.11 1.40
N LEU A 101 -13.99 0.03 2.72
CA LEU A 101 -14.39 -1.21 3.37
C LEU A 101 -15.70 -1.77 2.81
N ASN A 102 -16.68 -0.91 2.51
CA ASN A 102 -17.97 -1.33 1.94
C ASN A 102 -17.92 -1.59 0.43
N GLY A 103 -16.96 -0.97 -0.27
CA GLY A 103 -16.85 -1.01 -1.72
C GLY A 103 -15.95 -2.12 -2.24
N LEU A 104 -14.97 -2.56 -1.45
CA LEU A 104 -14.10 -3.67 -1.83
C LEU A 104 -14.85 -5.01 -1.72
N PRO A 105 -14.59 -5.97 -2.63
CA PRO A 105 -15.24 -7.26 -2.60
C PRO A 105 -14.79 -8.08 -1.38
N ASN A 106 -15.73 -8.73 -0.69
CA ASN A 106 -15.47 -9.62 0.44
C ASN A 106 -14.60 -10.85 0.10
N THR A 107 -14.31 -11.09 -1.18
CA THR A 107 -13.43 -12.16 -1.67
C THR A 107 -11.96 -11.77 -1.70
N LEU A 108 -11.62 -10.54 -1.28
CA LEU A 108 -10.26 -10.04 -1.31
C LEU A 108 -9.46 -10.65 -0.16
N GLU A 109 -8.56 -11.57 -0.51
CA GLU A 109 -7.71 -12.22 0.48
C GLU A 109 -6.53 -11.31 0.87
N PRO A 110 -6.20 -11.22 2.17
CA PRO A 110 -5.02 -10.49 2.62
C PRO A 110 -3.74 -11.01 1.96
N SER A 111 -2.83 -10.11 1.59
CA SER A 111 -1.53 -10.52 1.06
C SER A 111 -0.77 -11.34 2.10
N HIS A 112 -0.28 -12.51 1.71
CA HIS A 112 0.56 -13.36 2.55
C HIS A 112 1.81 -12.63 3.06
N ARG A 113 2.26 -11.57 2.37
CA ARG A 113 3.42 -10.75 2.75
C ARG A 113 3.19 -9.94 4.02
N LEU A 114 1.94 -9.67 4.38
CA LEU A 114 1.61 -8.95 5.61
C LEU A 114 2.09 -9.69 6.86
N SER A 115 2.23 -11.01 6.79
CA SER A 115 2.82 -11.83 7.87
C SER A 115 4.29 -11.49 8.16
N ARG A 116 5.00 -10.82 7.24
CA ARG A 116 6.40 -10.40 7.43
C ARG A 116 6.55 -9.17 8.31
N LEU A 117 5.49 -8.39 8.52
CA LEU A 117 5.50 -7.22 9.40
C LEU A 117 5.35 -7.60 10.88
N SER A 118 5.79 -8.80 11.27
CA SER A 118 5.43 -9.45 12.54
C SER A 118 6.05 -8.80 13.78
N GLY A 119 5.42 -7.71 14.23
CA GLY A 119 4.98 -7.53 15.61
C GLY A 119 3.47 -7.75 15.78
N TRP A 120 2.74 -7.98 14.69
CA TRP A 120 1.28 -8.12 14.67
C TRP A 120 0.90 -9.57 14.31
N GLN A 121 0.28 -10.28 15.25
CA GLN A 121 -0.47 -11.50 14.92
C GLN A 121 -1.77 -11.06 14.24
N LEU A 122 -1.79 -11.08 12.90
CA LEU A 122 -3.02 -10.87 12.14
C LEU A 122 -3.99 -12.01 12.48
N SER A 123 -5.16 -11.65 13.02
CA SER A 123 -6.22 -12.60 13.31
C SER A 123 -6.85 -13.13 12.02
N ALA A 124 -7.48 -14.29 12.09
CA ALA A 124 -7.87 -15.10 10.92
C ALA A 124 -8.94 -14.45 10.02
N THR A 125 -9.53 -13.32 10.42
CA THR A 125 -10.58 -12.64 9.65
C THR A 125 -10.39 -11.11 9.68
N ALA A 126 -10.83 -10.44 8.61
CA ALA A 126 -10.79 -8.99 8.49
C ALA A 126 -11.53 -8.28 9.63
N GLU A 127 -12.64 -8.86 10.09
CA GLU A 127 -13.45 -8.30 11.18
C GLU A 127 -12.74 -8.38 12.54
N GLN A 128 -12.05 -9.50 12.84
CA GLN A 128 -11.23 -9.61 14.04
C GLN A 128 -10.03 -8.66 14.01
N THR A 129 -9.44 -8.46 12.83
CA THR A 129 -8.33 -7.51 12.65
C THR A 129 -8.82 -6.07 12.88
N TYR A 130 -10.02 -5.73 12.40
CA TYR A 130 -10.65 -4.43 12.63
C TYR A 130 -10.94 -4.19 14.12
N GLN A 131 -11.50 -5.17 14.82
CA GLN A 131 -11.77 -5.06 16.27
C GLN A 131 -10.47 -4.87 17.07
N GLN A 132 -9.42 -5.64 16.77
CA GLN A 132 -8.10 -5.45 17.39
C GLN A 132 -7.51 -4.06 17.10
N ALA A 133 -7.65 -3.56 15.87
CA ALA A 133 -7.18 -2.22 15.52
C ALA A 133 -7.93 -1.13 16.31
N CYS A 134 -9.26 -1.27 16.46
CA CYS A 134 -10.08 -0.37 17.27
C CYS A 134 -9.67 -0.39 18.76
N GLU A 135 -9.42 -1.57 19.34
CA GLU A 135 -8.96 -1.71 20.74
C GLU A 135 -7.57 -1.10 20.98
N VAL A 136 -6.68 -1.16 19.99
CA VAL A 136 -5.38 -0.47 20.06
C VAL A 136 -5.59 1.04 20.00
N TRP A 137 -6.44 1.52 19.10
CA TRP A 137 -6.72 2.95 18.93
C TRP A 137 -7.31 3.59 20.19
N GLN A 138 -8.26 2.90 20.83
CA GLN A 138 -8.88 3.37 22.08
C GLN A 138 -7.88 3.51 23.25
N ARG A 139 -6.80 2.71 23.25
CA ARG A 139 -5.73 2.81 24.25
C ARG A 139 -4.79 4.00 24.04
N TYR A 140 -4.74 4.56 22.83
CA TYR A 140 -3.91 5.72 22.51
C TYR A 140 -4.62 7.06 22.73
N GLU A 141 -5.95 7.06 22.86
CA GLU A 141 -6.77 8.26 23.13
C GLU A 141 -7.02 8.50 24.65
N SER A 142 -6.52 7.63 25.52
CA SER A 142 -6.57 7.75 27.00
C SER A 142 -5.24 8.19 27.58
#